data_AF-A0A376G4F1-F1
#
_entry.id   AF-A0A376G4F1-F1
#
_cell.length_a   1.000
_cell.length_b   1.000
_cell.length_c   1.000
_cell.angle_alpha   90.00
_cell.angle_beta   90.00
_cell.angle_gamma   90.00
#
_symmetry.space_group_name_H-M   'P 1'
#
loop_
_entity.id
_entity.type
_entity.pdbx_description
1 polymer ?
#
loop_
_entity_poly.entity_id
_entity_poly.type
_entity_poly.pdbx_seq_one_letter_code
_entity_poly.pdbx_strand_id
1 'polypeptide(L)'
;MQPQWEVAHVLQKVDLSNQNFTVHQEKTLRALTLCRTSALGGHVDACDACGNISISYNSCRNRHCPKCQGHKREEWIQARAQDLLPCSYYHLVFTLPDTLNGLTISHPQIIYRLLFESVWASLSQFGKTEGLQLGMIAILHTWGQNLSLHPHLHCIVPGGGIDNNGKWRRKIKTDKYLFAVKALSKVFRAKYVALLRKEKLAEGHILESLFEKHWVVYAKRSFGGPKQVIEYLGRYTHKVAISNHRITNVTHQEVTINYKDYRDGSETKQLTLKNEEFARRFSLHVLPKRFVRIRHYGILSSSWKRGKLQQLQEELHVARALVEPKTQHRKCYCCKVGNLVTLHVFGQRGPPEKYLIGNKLASVN
;
A
#
# COMPACT_ATOMS: atom_id res chain seq x y z
N MET A 1 -15.94 -5.60 -14.74
CA MET A 1 -15.35 -6.41 -15.83
C MET A 1 -14.16 -7.15 -15.25
N GLN A 2 -13.99 -8.45 -15.53
CA GLN A 2 -12.76 -9.17 -15.15
C GLN A 2 -11.65 -8.82 -16.13
N PRO A 3 -10.39 -8.69 -15.69
CA PRO A 3 -9.27 -8.45 -16.59
C PRO A 3 -9.02 -9.70 -17.46
N GLN A 4 -8.77 -9.49 -18.75
CA GLN A 4 -8.42 -10.58 -19.68
C GLN A 4 -7.07 -11.22 -19.30
N TRP A 5 -6.10 -10.39 -18.91
CA TRP A 5 -4.76 -10.81 -18.54
C TRP A 5 -4.43 -10.44 -17.10
N GLU A 6 -3.59 -11.26 -16.48
CA GLU A 6 -3.16 -11.08 -15.10
C GLU A 6 -1.64 -11.16 -14.99
N VAL A 7 -1.11 -10.63 -13.89
CA VAL A 7 0.32 -10.78 -13.54
C VAL A 7 0.73 -12.27 -13.55
N ALA A 8 -0.17 -13.17 -13.11
CA ALA A 8 0.09 -14.61 -13.12
C ALA A 8 0.37 -15.16 -14.53
N HIS A 9 -0.35 -14.70 -15.56
CA HIS A 9 -0.15 -15.17 -16.94
C HIS A 9 1.24 -14.80 -17.45
N VAL A 10 1.76 -13.61 -17.11
CA VAL A 10 3.13 -13.20 -17.45
C VAL A 10 4.15 -14.06 -16.73
N LEU A 11 3.98 -14.25 -15.41
CA LEU A 11 4.92 -15.02 -14.59
C LEU A 11 4.95 -16.51 -14.94
N GLN A 12 3.91 -17.05 -15.56
CA GLN A 12 3.90 -18.43 -16.09
C GLN A 12 4.77 -18.60 -17.34
N LYS A 13 5.11 -17.50 -18.04
CA LYS A 13 5.99 -17.52 -19.22
C LYS A 13 7.46 -17.34 -18.88
N VAL A 14 7.80 -17.18 -17.59
CA VAL A 14 9.16 -16.93 -17.12
C VAL A 14 9.62 -18.10 -16.28
N ASP A 15 10.81 -18.63 -16.58
CA ASP A 15 11.48 -19.55 -15.66
C ASP A 15 12.05 -18.76 -14.48
N LEU A 16 11.27 -18.65 -13.42
CA LEU A 16 11.61 -17.88 -12.22
C LEU A 16 12.85 -18.41 -11.47
N SER A 17 13.26 -19.66 -11.71
CA SER A 17 14.38 -20.29 -11.00
C SER A 17 15.72 -19.97 -11.65
N ASN A 18 15.72 -19.71 -12.96
CA ASN A 18 16.89 -19.34 -13.75
C ASN A 18 17.10 -17.81 -13.84
N GLN A 19 16.54 -17.06 -12.89
CA GLN A 19 16.67 -15.60 -12.83
C GLN A 19 17.40 -15.18 -11.55
N ASN A 20 18.03 -14.00 -11.56
CA ASN A 20 18.73 -13.43 -10.41
C ASN A 20 17.74 -12.82 -9.39
N PHE A 21 16.85 -13.64 -8.85
CA PHE A 21 15.94 -13.24 -7.76
C PHE A 21 16.46 -13.70 -6.41
N THR A 22 16.22 -12.89 -5.38
CA THR A 22 16.35 -13.37 -4.01
C THR A 22 15.30 -14.45 -3.74
N VAL A 23 15.59 -15.38 -2.82
CA VAL A 23 14.62 -16.40 -2.38
C VAL A 23 13.27 -15.80 -1.97
N HIS A 24 13.26 -14.59 -1.39
CA HIS A 24 12.02 -13.92 -1.02
C HIS A 24 11.21 -13.45 -2.23
N GLN A 25 11.88 -12.87 -3.22
CA GLN A 25 11.26 -12.45 -4.48
C GLN A 25 10.70 -13.66 -5.22
N GLU A 26 11.50 -14.72 -5.40
CA GLU A 26 11.08 -15.94 -6.09
C GLU A 26 9.87 -16.59 -5.41
N LYS A 27 9.88 -16.76 -4.08
CA LYS A 27 8.72 -17.27 -3.31
C LYS A 27 7.47 -16.40 -3.51
N THR A 28 7.66 -15.08 -3.61
CA THR A 28 6.55 -14.14 -3.85
C THR A 28 6.00 -14.30 -5.26
N LEU A 29 6.86 -14.30 -6.29
CA LEU A 29 6.47 -14.47 -7.68
C LEU A 29 5.75 -15.81 -7.89
N ARG A 30 6.29 -16.92 -7.36
CA ARG A 30 5.61 -18.24 -7.38
C ARG A 30 4.25 -18.20 -6.69
N ALA A 31 4.12 -17.54 -5.54
CA ALA A 31 2.83 -17.39 -4.87
C ALA A 31 1.82 -16.61 -5.72
N LEU A 32 2.27 -15.63 -6.50
CA LEU A 32 1.42 -14.89 -7.44
C LEU A 32 0.99 -15.75 -8.62
N THR A 33 1.92 -16.54 -9.19
CA THR A 33 1.66 -17.50 -10.28
C THR A 33 0.59 -18.54 -9.91
N LEU A 34 0.64 -19.08 -8.69
CA LEU A 34 -0.29 -20.10 -8.21
C LEU A 34 -1.60 -19.53 -7.64
N CYS A 35 -1.72 -18.21 -7.51
CA CYS A 35 -2.87 -17.61 -6.85
C CYS A 35 -4.17 -17.90 -7.60
N ARG A 36 -5.20 -18.42 -6.90
CA ARG A 36 -6.51 -18.78 -7.48
C ARG A 36 -6.42 -19.88 -8.55
N THR A 37 -5.51 -20.84 -8.37
CA THR A 37 -5.47 -22.08 -9.17
C THR A 37 -5.69 -23.30 -8.27
N SER A 38 -5.95 -24.46 -8.89
CA SER A 38 -6.10 -25.74 -8.20
C SER A 38 -4.88 -26.12 -7.34
N ALA A 39 -3.69 -25.60 -7.66
CA ALA A 39 -2.46 -25.84 -6.89
C ALA A 39 -2.50 -25.29 -5.44
N LEU A 40 -3.46 -24.40 -5.13
CA LEU A 40 -3.70 -23.91 -3.76
C LEU A 40 -4.91 -24.57 -3.09
N GLY A 41 -5.52 -25.58 -3.74
CA GLY A 41 -6.81 -26.13 -3.34
C GLY A 41 -7.96 -25.15 -3.61
N GLY A 42 -9.15 -25.53 -3.15
CA GLY A 42 -10.35 -24.74 -3.36
C GLY A 42 -11.51 -25.19 -2.49
N HIS A 43 -12.64 -24.57 -2.71
CA HIS A 43 -13.90 -24.88 -2.05
C HIS A 43 -15.05 -24.85 -3.04
N VAL A 44 -16.06 -25.66 -2.74
CA VAL A 44 -17.37 -25.65 -3.40
C VAL A 44 -18.31 -24.90 -2.48
N ASP A 45 -18.85 -23.79 -2.97
CA ASP A 45 -19.84 -23.00 -2.23
C ASP A 45 -21.21 -23.09 -2.92
N ALA A 46 -22.27 -23.18 -2.12
CA ALA A 46 -23.65 -23.01 -2.57
C ALA A 46 -24.25 -21.73 -1.99
N CYS A 47 -25.06 -21.04 -2.80
CA CYS A 47 -25.83 -19.88 -2.35
C CYS A 47 -27.02 -20.32 -1.49
N ASP A 48 -27.16 -19.77 -0.28
CA ASP A 48 -28.30 -20.00 0.62
C ASP A 48 -29.64 -19.43 0.12
N ALA A 49 -29.63 -18.58 -0.91
CA ALA A 49 -30.85 -17.94 -1.45
C ALA A 49 -31.25 -18.46 -2.84
N CYS A 50 -30.30 -18.61 -3.77
CA CYS A 50 -30.59 -18.99 -5.15
C CYS A 50 -30.06 -20.38 -5.54
N GLY A 51 -29.45 -21.12 -4.60
CA GLY A 51 -28.94 -22.48 -4.84
C GLY A 51 -27.73 -22.57 -5.76
N ASN A 52 -27.25 -21.46 -6.36
CA ASN A 52 -26.11 -21.48 -7.28
C ASN A 52 -24.87 -22.10 -6.60
N ILE A 53 -24.34 -23.15 -7.21
CA ILE A 53 -23.12 -23.83 -6.79
C ILE A 53 -21.95 -23.30 -7.61
N SER A 54 -20.85 -22.98 -6.95
CA SER A 54 -19.64 -22.50 -7.61
C SER A 54 -18.38 -23.06 -6.97
N ILE A 55 -17.35 -23.25 -7.79
CA ILE A 55 -16.03 -23.68 -7.35
C ILE A 55 -15.11 -22.46 -7.30
N SER A 56 -14.46 -22.26 -6.16
CA SER A 56 -13.53 -21.16 -5.94
C SER A 56 -12.17 -21.67 -5.46
N TYR A 57 -11.11 -21.34 -6.20
CA TYR A 57 -9.74 -21.68 -5.77
C TYR A 57 -9.22 -20.72 -4.70
N ASN A 58 -8.37 -21.24 -3.83
CA ASN A 58 -7.83 -20.47 -2.72
C ASN A 58 -6.87 -19.36 -3.20
N SER A 59 -6.86 -18.26 -2.44
CA SER A 59 -5.95 -17.14 -2.72
C SER A 59 -4.59 -17.37 -2.07
N CYS A 60 -3.50 -16.86 -2.67
CA CYS A 60 -2.16 -16.99 -2.09
C CYS A 60 -1.95 -16.10 -0.85
N ARG A 61 -2.88 -15.16 -0.58
CA ARG A 61 -2.86 -14.19 0.54
C ARG A 61 -1.62 -13.29 0.58
N ASN A 62 -0.76 -13.35 -0.43
CA ASN A 62 0.44 -12.53 -0.51
C ASN A 62 0.05 -11.05 -0.71
N ARG A 63 0.72 -10.17 0.05
CA ARG A 63 0.46 -8.72 0.08
C ARG A 63 0.80 -7.98 -1.22
N HIS A 64 1.57 -8.62 -2.10
CA HIS A 64 1.97 -8.11 -3.42
C HIS A 64 1.08 -8.65 -4.55
N CYS A 65 0.13 -9.53 -4.23
CA CYS A 65 -0.79 -10.08 -5.23
C CYS A 65 -1.90 -9.08 -5.59
N PRO A 66 -2.12 -8.77 -6.89
CA PRO A 66 -3.17 -7.86 -7.33
C PRO A 66 -4.60 -8.35 -7.03
N LYS A 67 -4.77 -9.67 -6.78
CA LYS A 67 -6.07 -10.30 -6.55
C LYS A 67 -6.49 -10.37 -5.08
N CYS A 68 -5.53 -10.41 -4.15
CA CYS A 68 -5.81 -10.83 -2.78
C CYS A 68 -6.20 -9.70 -1.83
N GLN A 69 -5.87 -8.45 -2.16
CA GLN A 69 -5.87 -7.35 -1.18
C GLN A 69 -7.16 -6.52 -1.15
N GLY A 70 -8.17 -6.88 -1.94
CA GLY A 70 -9.42 -6.11 -2.07
C GLY A 70 -10.19 -5.95 -0.76
N HIS A 71 -10.56 -7.05 -0.09
CA HIS A 71 -11.29 -6.99 1.19
C HIS A 71 -10.47 -6.29 2.30
N LYS A 72 -9.18 -6.62 2.42
CA LYS A 72 -8.28 -5.98 3.40
C LYS A 72 -8.18 -4.46 3.21
N ARG A 73 -8.26 -4.00 1.95
CA ARG A 73 -8.32 -2.58 1.64
C ARG A 73 -9.57 -1.94 2.24
N GLU A 74 -10.74 -2.54 2.04
CA GLU A 74 -12.02 -2.02 2.54
C GLU A 74 -12.08 -2.05 4.08
N GLU A 75 -11.65 -3.13 4.71
CA GLU A 75 -11.53 -3.23 6.18
C GLU A 75 -10.59 -2.14 6.72
N TRP A 76 -9.44 -1.94 6.06
CA TRP A 76 -8.50 -0.90 6.46
C TRP A 76 -9.08 0.51 6.28
N ILE A 77 -9.81 0.77 5.18
CA ILE A 77 -10.51 2.04 4.91
C ILE A 77 -11.48 2.32 6.06
N GLN A 78 -12.36 1.36 6.38
CA GLN A 78 -13.35 1.50 7.46
C GLN A 78 -12.68 1.76 8.81
N ALA A 79 -11.63 1.01 9.14
CA ALA A 79 -10.89 1.20 10.37
C ALA A 79 -10.15 2.56 10.43
N ARG A 80 -9.80 3.17 9.30
CA ARG A 80 -9.24 4.54 9.27
C ARG A 80 -10.31 5.62 9.24
N ALA A 81 -11.50 5.32 8.74
CA ALA A 81 -12.65 6.24 8.80
C ALA A 81 -12.95 6.65 10.24
N GLN A 82 -12.84 5.70 11.15
CA GLN A 82 -13.09 5.89 12.58
C GLN A 82 -12.02 6.77 13.26
N ASP A 83 -10.84 6.92 12.65
CA ASP A 83 -9.73 7.72 13.18
C ASP A 83 -9.80 9.20 12.74
N LEU A 84 -10.84 9.59 11.98
CA LEU A 84 -10.90 10.93 11.37
C LEU A 84 -11.29 12.02 12.37
N LEU A 85 -10.65 13.17 12.20
CA LEU A 85 -10.93 14.41 12.93
C LEU A 85 -11.72 15.37 12.03
N PRO A 86 -12.52 16.30 12.59
CA PRO A 86 -13.33 17.25 11.83
C PRO A 86 -12.45 18.42 11.35
N CYS A 87 -11.45 18.10 10.52
CA CYS A 87 -10.50 19.04 9.97
C CYS A 87 -10.23 18.77 8.50
N SER A 88 -9.59 19.74 7.83
CA SER A 88 -8.97 19.50 6.53
C SER A 88 -7.90 18.42 6.66
N TYR A 89 -7.67 17.68 5.59
CA TYR A 89 -6.54 16.76 5.46
C TYR A 89 -5.69 17.15 4.27
N TYR A 90 -4.40 16.88 4.37
CA TYR A 90 -3.43 17.20 3.34
C TYR A 90 -2.73 15.93 2.90
N HIS A 91 -2.66 15.75 1.59
CA HIS A 91 -1.89 14.72 0.94
C HIS A 91 -0.54 15.27 0.54
N LEU A 92 0.52 14.69 1.13
CA LEU A 92 1.90 14.99 0.80
C LEU A 92 2.55 13.77 0.16
N VAL A 93 3.37 13.97 -0.86
CA VAL A 93 4.21 12.91 -1.45
C VAL A 93 5.66 13.31 -1.34
N PHE A 94 6.44 12.46 -0.69
CA PHE A 94 7.89 12.60 -0.58
C PHE A 94 8.54 11.53 -1.45
N THR A 95 9.30 11.95 -2.45
CA THR A 95 9.89 11.06 -3.46
C THR A 95 11.41 11.09 -3.36
N LEU A 96 12.04 9.91 -3.43
CA LEU A 96 13.49 9.80 -3.54
C LEU A 96 13.95 10.02 -4.99
N PRO A 97 15.08 10.71 -5.23
CA PRO A 97 15.66 10.82 -6.55
C PRO A 97 16.17 9.47 -7.07
N ASP A 98 16.16 9.33 -8.39
CA ASP A 98 16.65 8.18 -9.15
C ASP A 98 18.11 7.83 -8.85
N THR A 99 18.93 8.80 -8.43
CA THR A 99 20.32 8.58 -7.97
C THR A 99 20.41 7.55 -6.85
N LEU A 100 19.36 7.41 -6.04
CA LEU A 100 19.31 6.43 -4.94
C LEU A 100 18.82 5.05 -5.38
N ASN A 101 18.47 4.83 -6.65
CA ASN A 101 17.92 3.56 -7.11
C ASN A 101 18.91 2.41 -6.93
N GLY A 102 20.20 2.61 -7.22
CA GLY A 102 21.24 1.59 -7.01
C GLY A 102 21.32 1.15 -5.55
N LEU A 103 21.38 2.11 -4.62
CA LEU A 103 21.37 1.84 -3.17
C LEU A 103 20.05 1.23 -2.70
N THR A 104 18.93 1.58 -3.34
CA THR A 104 17.62 1.00 -3.01
C THR A 104 17.57 -0.47 -3.40
N ILE A 105 18.20 -0.87 -4.50
CA ILE A 105 18.26 -2.28 -4.92
C ILE A 105 19.13 -3.09 -3.97
N SER A 106 20.30 -2.57 -3.58
CA SER A 106 21.24 -3.28 -2.71
C SER A 106 20.83 -3.27 -1.23
N HIS A 107 20.28 -2.14 -0.73
CA HIS A 107 19.95 -1.93 0.68
C HIS A 107 18.51 -1.41 0.91
N PRO A 108 17.47 -2.07 0.35
CA PRO A 108 16.10 -1.56 0.34
C PRO A 108 15.55 -1.29 1.75
N GLN A 109 15.85 -2.17 2.72
CA GLN A 109 15.33 -2.03 4.08
C GLN A 109 15.83 -0.76 4.76
N ILE A 110 17.12 -0.42 4.58
CA ILE A 110 17.72 0.77 5.18
C ILE A 110 17.19 2.01 4.48
N ILE A 111 17.24 2.04 3.15
CA ILE A 111 16.76 3.18 2.34
C ILE A 111 15.30 3.52 2.64
N TYR A 112 14.42 2.53 2.66
CA TYR A 112 13.01 2.77 3.00
C TYR A 112 12.81 3.19 4.45
N ARG A 113 13.59 2.64 5.40
CA ARG A 113 13.55 3.07 6.80
C ARG A 113 13.93 4.55 6.93
N LEU A 114 15.03 4.97 6.30
CA LEU A 114 15.49 6.36 6.31
C LEU A 114 14.45 7.30 5.70
N LEU A 115 13.76 6.87 4.64
CA LEU A 115 12.70 7.64 4.02
C LEU A 115 11.55 7.91 5.00
N PHE A 116 11.11 6.90 5.76
CA PHE A 116 10.10 7.10 6.80
C PHE A 116 10.58 8.03 7.92
N GLU A 117 11.82 7.84 8.38
CA GLU A 117 12.40 8.62 9.47
C GLU A 117 12.56 10.10 9.09
N SER A 118 13.12 10.40 7.92
CA SER A 118 13.35 11.77 7.48
C SER A 118 12.06 12.53 7.15
N VAL A 119 11.05 11.84 6.61
CA VAL A 119 9.73 12.44 6.37
C VAL A 119 9.05 12.83 7.68
N TRP A 120 8.99 11.92 8.65
CA TRP A 120 8.40 12.24 9.94
C TRP A 120 9.21 13.30 10.70
N ALA A 121 10.53 13.21 10.69
CA ALA A 121 11.40 14.20 11.32
C ALA A 121 11.26 15.59 10.69
N SER A 122 10.98 15.67 9.39
CA SER A 122 10.66 16.93 8.70
C SER A 122 9.33 17.50 9.18
N LEU A 123 8.25 16.72 9.09
CA LEU A 123 6.91 17.18 9.47
C LEU A 123 6.80 17.51 10.95
N SER A 124 7.40 16.70 11.82
CA SER A 124 7.45 16.93 13.27
C SER A 124 8.17 18.25 13.60
N GLN A 125 9.29 18.55 12.93
CA GLN A 125 9.97 19.83 13.12
C GLN A 125 9.10 21.02 12.71
N PHE A 126 8.46 20.95 11.54
CA PHE A 126 7.57 22.00 11.07
C PHE A 126 6.34 22.18 11.98
N GLY A 127 5.82 21.10 12.55
CA GLY A 127 4.80 21.14 13.58
C GLY A 127 5.28 21.87 14.84
N LYS A 128 6.44 21.47 15.36
CA LYS A 128 7.05 22.09 16.56
C LYS A 128 7.32 23.59 16.39
N THR A 129 7.80 24.03 15.23
CA THR A 129 7.99 25.46 14.93
C THR A 129 6.69 26.26 15.04
N GLU A 130 5.55 25.61 14.85
CA GLU A 130 4.22 26.22 14.97
C GLU A 130 3.56 25.91 16.32
N GLY A 131 4.30 25.31 17.26
CA GLY A 131 3.79 24.90 18.58
C GLY A 131 2.80 23.74 18.54
N LEU A 132 2.85 22.87 17.52
CA LEU A 132 1.89 21.80 17.30
C LEU A 132 2.53 20.40 17.25
N GLN A 133 1.94 19.46 17.98
CA GLN A 133 2.12 18.03 17.77
C GLN A 133 1.19 17.54 16.66
N LEU A 134 1.76 17.21 15.50
CA LEU A 134 1.04 16.72 14.33
C LEU A 134 0.71 15.22 14.42
N GLY A 135 0.01 14.72 13.40
CA GLY A 135 -0.13 13.29 13.13
C GLY A 135 0.00 12.96 11.65
N MET A 136 0.39 11.74 11.33
CA MET A 136 0.56 11.33 9.93
C MET A 136 0.25 9.84 9.75
N ILE A 137 -0.42 9.50 8.65
CA ILE A 137 -0.44 8.16 8.08
C ILE A 137 0.48 8.17 6.87
N ALA A 138 1.53 7.36 6.86
CA ALA A 138 2.48 7.26 5.73
C ALA A 138 2.45 5.87 5.10
N ILE A 139 2.41 5.83 3.77
CA ILE A 139 2.29 4.61 2.95
C ILE A 139 3.40 4.59 1.92
N LEU A 140 4.26 3.57 1.98
CA LEU A 140 5.36 3.39 1.02
C LEU A 140 4.89 2.79 -0.29
N HIS A 141 5.21 3.48 -1.39
CA HIS A 141 5.13 3.01 -2.77
C HIS A 141 6.53 2.98 -3.36
N THR A 142 6.78 2.06 -4.28
CA THR A 142 8.13 1.81 -4.84
C THR A 142 8.16 1.81 -6.36
N TRP A 143 7.06 2.15 -7.04
CA TRP A 143 6.92 1.99 -8.47
C TRP A 143 6.42 3.25 -9.16
N GLY A 144 6.93 3.50 -10.37
CA GLY A 144 6.34 4.42 -11.33
C GLY A 144 5.22 3.76 -12.15
N GLN A 145 4.59 4.51 -13.05
CA GLN A 145 3.56 3.94 -13.94
C GLN A 145 4.14 2.82 -14.81
N ASN A 146 5.36 2.95 -15.32
CA ASN A 146 6.05 1.96 -16.15
C ASN A 146 6.81 0.87 -15.38
N LEU A 147 6.49 0.66 -14.08
CA LEU A 147 7.18 -0.28 -13.19
C LEU A 147 8.67 0.05 -12.95
N SER A 148 9.11 1.27 -13.23
CA SER A 148 10.43 1.73 -12.79
C SER A 148 10.47 1.85 -11.27
N LEU A 149 11.64 1.62 -10.67
CA LEU A 149 11.84 1.84 -9.24
C LEU A 149 11.69 3.33 -8.94
N HIS A 150 10.69 3.65 -8.12
CA HIS A 150 10.35 5.02 -7.75
C HIS A 150 9.86 5.06 -6.30
N PRO A 151 10.77 5.03 -5.30
CA PRO A 151 10.40 5.04 -3.89
C PRO A 151 9.80 6.38 -3.47
N HIS A 152 8.58 6.34 -2.94
CA HIS A 152 7.90 7.53 -2.42
C HIS A 152 6.93 7.19 -1.28
N LEU A 153 6.71 8.16 -0.38
CA LEU A 153 5.70 8.05 0.67
C LEU A 153 4.49 8.91 0.36
N HIS A 154 3.33 8.28 0.26
CA HIS A 154 2.06 8.97 0.38
C HIS A 154 1.76 9.22 1.86
N CYS A 155 1.67 10.49 2.24
CA CYS A 155 1.42 10.92 3.61
C CYS A 155 0.08 11.65 3.68
N ILE A 156 -0.78 11.23 4.60
CA ILE A 156 -2.00 11.96 4.95
C ILE A 156 -1.81 12.57 6.33
N VAL A 157 -1.97 13.90 6.38
CA VAL A 157 -1.67 14.71 7.56
C VAL A 157 -2.92 15.55 7.89
N PRO A 158 -3.46 15.50 9.13
CA PRO A 158 -4.50 16.40 9.57
C PRO A 158 -4.05 17.86 9.48
N GLY A 159 -4.97 18.75 9.14
CA GLY A 159 -4.79 20.20 9.07
C GLY A 159 -4.77 20.87 10.45
N GLY A 160 -4.13 20.23 11.41
CA GLY A 160 -4.13 20.63 12.81
C GLY A 160 -3.30 19.68 13.65
N GLY A 161 -3.15 20.05 14.91
CA GLY A 161 -2.39 19.29 15.89
C GLY A 161 -2.75 19.72 17.30
N ILE A 162 -2.05 19.15 18.26
CA ILE A 162 -2.20 19.45 19.68
C ILE A 162 -1.18 20.50 20.07
N ASP A 163 -1.61 21.59 20.70
CA ASP A 163 -0.71 22.62 21.19
C ASP A 163 0.01 22.21 22.48
N ASN A 164 0.92 23.06 22.96
CA ASN A 164 1.67 22.81 24.19
C ASN A 164 0.78 22.68 25.45
N ASN A 165 -0.47 23.14 25.39
CA ASN A 165 -1.45 23.03 26.48
C ASN A 165 -2.33 21.78 26.34
N GLY A 166 -2.03 20.89 25.39
CA GLY A 166 -2.83 19.69 25.14
C GLY A 166 -4.11 19.95 24.35
N LYS A 167 -4.37 21.17 23.88
CA LYS A 167 -5.61 21.52 23.18
C LYS A 167 -5.47 21.37 21.67
N TRP A 168 -6.56 20.94 21.03
CA TRP A 168 -6.63 20.92 19.57
C TRP A 168 -6.55 22.33 18.99
N ARG A 169 -5.63 22.51 18.05
CA ARG A 169 -5.53 23.71 17.22
C ARG A 169 -5.58 23.32 15.75
N ARG A 170 -6.54 23.90 15.05
CA ARG A 170 -6.56 23.85 13.58
C ARG A 170 -5.42 24.71 13.06
N LYS A 171 -4.62 24.16 12.16
CA LYS A 171 -3.66 24.94 11.39
C LYS A 171 -4.27 25.22 10.03
N ILE A 172 -4.76 26.44 9.82
CA ILE A 172 -5.08 26.93 8.48
C ILE A 172 -4.48 28.32 8.32
N LYS A 173 -3.39 28.42 7.56
CA LYS A 173 -2.98 29.67 6.90
C LYS A 173 -3.37 29.67 5.42
N THR A 174 -3.55 28.50 4.79
CA THR A 174 -3.89 28.39 3.36
C THR A 174 -4.77 27.16 3.08
N ASP A 175 -5.64 27.27 2.07
CA ASP A 175 -6.42 26.16 1.54
C ASP A 175 -5.65 25.26 0.56
N LYS A 176 -4.41 25.61 0.21
CA LYS A 176 -3.63 24.94 -0.84
C LYS A 176 -2.69 23.86 -0.29
N TYR A 177 -1.97 24.16 0.79
CA TYR A 177 -0.96 23.26 1.37
C TYR A 177 -0.82 23.47 2.89
N LEU A 178 -0.33 22.45 3.60
CA LEU A 178 -0.14 22.48 5.05
C LEU A 178 1.09 23.30 5.47
N PHE A 179 2.19 23.14 4.74
CA PHE A 179 3.46 23.85 4.92
C PHE A 179 4.04 24.23 3.56
N ALA A 180 4.86 25.29 3.52
CA ALA A 180 5.52 25.74 2.30
C ALA A 180 6.38 24.62 1.70
N VAL A 181 5.99 24.14 0.51
CA VAL A 181 6.60 22.99 -0.16
C VAL A 181 8.11 23.18 -0.38
N LYS A 182 8.54 24.37 -0.82
CA LYS A 182 9.96 24.66 -1.07
C LYS A 182 10.82 24.49 0.19
N ALA A 183 10.32 24.95 1.35
CA ALA A 183 11.03 24.81 2.62
C ALA A 183 11.03 23.34 3.07
N LEU A 184 9.88 22.67 2.99
CA LEU A 184 9.73 21.27 3.37
C LEU A 184 10.63 20.35 2.54
N SER A 185 10.71 20.57 1.23
CA SER A 185 11.63 19.90 0.31
C SER A 185 13.09 20.02 0.73
N LYS A 186 13.56 21.23 1.06
CA LYS A 186 14.95 21.48 1.48
C LYS A 186 15.28 20.75 2.78
N VAL A 187 14.39 20.84 3.77
CA VAL A 187 14.59 20.20 5.09
C VAL A 187 14.52 18.68 4.97
N PHE A 188 13.60 18.14 4.18
CA PHE A 188 13.51 16.70 3.92
C PHE A 188 14.78 16.16 3.28
N ARG A 189 15.28 16.81 2.23
CA ARG A 189 16.56 16.45 1.60
C ARG A 189 17.70 16.44 2.62
N ALA A 190 17.86 17.54 3.38
CA ALA A 190 18.93 17.65 4.37
C ALA A 190 18.86 16.55 5.43
N LYS A 191 17.67 16.27 5.99
CA LYS A 191 17.48 15.21 6.98
C LYS A 191 17.75 13.82 6.40
N TYR A 192 17.25 13.53 5.20
CA TYR A 192 17.47 12.23 4.57
C TYR A 192 18.96 12.00 4.29
N VAL A 193 19.64 12.98 3.70
CA VAL A 193 21.08 12.88 3.40
C VAL A 193 21.91 12.76 4.68
N ALA A 194 21.56 13.48 5.74
CA ALA A 194 22.21 13.36 7.04
C ALA A 194 22.06 11.96 7.65
N LEU A 195 20.87 11.33 7.54
CA LEU A 195 20.67 9.96 7.97
C LEU A 195 21.45 8.97 7.10
N LEU A 196 21.43 9.14 5.77
CA LEU A 196 22.15 8.27 4.84
C LEU A 196 23.66 8.29 5.08
N ARG A 197 24.22 9.47 5.37
CA ARG A 197 25.65 9.62 5.72
C ARG A 197 26.01 8.81 6.98
N LYS A 198 25.12 8.73 7.97
CA LYS A 198 25.35 7.94 9.20
C LYS A 198 25.37 6.44 8.95
N GLU A 199 24.62 5.96 7.97
CA GLU A 199 24.61 4.54 7.60
C GLU A 199 25.89 4.11 6.84
N LYS A 200 26.71 5.06 6.39
CA LYS A 200 27.94 4.81 5.61
C LYS A 200 27.72 3.95 4.36
N LEU A 201 26.54 4.05 3.74
CA LEU A 201 26.14 3.28 2.55
C LEU A 201 26.42 3.99 1.23
N ALA A 202 26.68 5.30 1.27
CA ALA A 202 26.86 6.12 0.08
C ALA A 202 28.21 6.85 0.15
N GLU A 203 28.94 6.83 -0.95
CA GLU A 203 30.20 7.54 -1.11
C GLU A 203 29.99 9.06 -1.17
N GLY A 204 31.07 9.83 -0.95
CA GLY A 204 31.05 11.30 -0.94
C GLY A 204 30.40 11.90 -2.19
N HIS A 205 30.82 11.44 -3.37
CA HIS A 205 30.32 11.91 -4.65
C HIS A 205 28.79 11.67 -4.82
N ILE A 206 28.28 10.53 -4.34
CA ILE A 206 26.84 10.24 -4.36
C ILE A 206 26.11 11.24 -3.46
N LEU A 207 26.59 11.45 -2.23
CA LEU A 207 25.97 12.38 -1.29
C LEU A 207 25.95 13.82 -1.81
N GLU A 208 27.01 14.26 -2.49
CA GLU A 208 27.12 15.58 -3.11
C GLU A 208 26.10 15.74 -4.25
N SER A 209 26.00 14.77 -5.16
CA SER A 209 25.04 14.80 -6.27
C SER A 209 23.56 14.89 -5.81
N LEU A 210 23.25 14.43 -4.58
CA LEU A 210 21.90 14.57 -4.02
C LEU A 210 21.54 16.02 -3.69
N PHE A 211 22.52 16.89 -3.43
CA PHE A 211 22.32 18.32 -3.17
C PHE A 211 22.21 19.16 -4.45
N GLU A 212 22.76 18.68 -5.56
CA GLU A 212 22.61 19.28 -6.90
C GLU A 212 21.17 19.13 -7.42
N LYS A 213 20.50 18.02 -7.08
CA LYS A 213 19.10 17.79 -7.46
C LYS A 213 18.12 18.61 -6.59
N HIS A 214 17.10 19.14 -7.24
CA HIS A 214 15.92 19.68 -6.55
C HIS A 214 14.97 18.55 -6.15
N TRP A 215 14.83 18.33 -4.85
CA TRP A 215 13.88 17.37 -4.31
C TRP A 215 12.49 17.98 -4.29
N VAL A 216 11.51 17.29 -4.85
CA VAL A 216 10.12 17.79 -4.94
C VAL A 216 9.25 17.04 -3.94
N VAL A 217 8.69 17.78 -2.99
CA VAL A 217 7.59 17.31 -2.16
C VAL A 217 6.30 17.78 -2.81
N TYR A 218 5.43 16.86 -3.18
CA TYR A 218 4.08 17.24 -3.58
C TYR A 218 3.25 17.53 -2.34
N ALA A 219 2.43 18.58 -2.35
CA ALA A 219 1.47 18.83 -1.28
C ALA A 219 0.17 19.37 -1.86
N LYS A 220 -0.96 18.82 -1.40
CA LYS A 220 -2.29 19.25 -1.81
C LYS A 220 -3.31 19.00 -0.71
N ARG A 221 -4.25 19.91 -0.52
CA ARG A 221 -5.43 19.66 0.31
C ARG A 221 -6.29 18.55 -0.31
N SER A 222 -6.63 17.53 0.46
CA SER A 222 -7.52 16.46 0.03
C SER A 222 -8.92 17.03 -0.24
N PHE A 223 -9.49 16.72 -1.40
CA PHE A 223 -10.82 17.20 -1.81
C PHE A 223 -11.95 16.54 -1.00
N GLY A 224 -13.09 17.23 -0.88
CA GLY A 224 -14.38 16.63 -0.55
C GLY A 224 -14.70 16.45 0.94
N GLY A 225 -13.73 16.64 1.85
CA GLY A 225 -13.92 16.45 3.28
C GLY A 225 -13.35 15.11 3.79
N PRO A 226 -13.49 14.79 5.10
CA PRO A 226 -12.81 13.65 5.72
C PRO A 226 -13.14 12.29 5.08
N LYS A 227 -14.36 12.06 4.58
CA LYS A 227 -14.76 10.77 3.97
C LYS A 227 -13.98 10.46 2.70
N GLN A 228 -13.78 11.46 1.85
CA GLN A 228 -13.06 11.34 0.58
C GLN A 228 -11.56 11.13 0.78
N VAL A 229 -11.01 11.55 1.93
CA VAL A 229 -9.64 11.23 2.36
C VAL A 229 -9.46 9.73 2.53
N ILE A 230 -10.49 9.02 3.01
CA ILE A 230 -10.41 7.58 3.24
C ILE A 230 -10.49 6.83 1.91
N GLU A 231 -11.41 7.20 1.02
CA GLU A 231 -11.48 6.62 -0.33
C GLU A 231 -10.18 6.86 -1.09
N TYR A 232 -9.60 8.04 -0.90
CA TYR A 232 -8.27 8.37 -1.38
C TYR A 232 -7.22 7.44 -0.77
N LEU A 233 -7.11 7.35 0.55
CA LEU A 233 -6.18 6.46 1.26
C LEU A 233 -6.29 5.00 0.79
N GLY A 234 -7.52 4.51 0.65
CA GLY A 234 -7.86 3.20 0.12
C GLY A 234 -7.16 2.87 -1.19
N ARG A 235 -7.13 3.83 -2.12
CA ARG A 235 -6.50 3.67 -3.44
C ARG A 235 -4.99 3.45 -3.36
N TYR A 236 -4.32 3.86 -2.28
CA TYR A 236 -2.86 3.74 -2.12
C TYR A 236 -2.44 2.67 -1.11
N THR A 237 -3.29 2.28 -0.16
CA THR A 237 -2.86 1.42 0.96
C THR A 237 -2.55 -0.02 0.57
N HIS A 238 -3.33 -0.56 -0.36
CA HIS A 238 -3.29 -1.97 -0.76
C HIS A 238 -3.02 -2.16 -2.25
N LYS A 239 -2.71 -1.06 -2.94
CA LYS A 239 -2.22 -1.11 -4.32
C LYS A 239 -0.92 -1.89 -4.38
N VAL A 240 -0.78 -2.66 -5.45
CA VAL A 240 0.45 -3.37 -5.81
C VAL A 240 1.08 -2.66 -7.00
N ALA A 241 2.25 -3.12 -7.43
CA ALA A 241 3.01 -2.51 -8.52
C ALA A 241 2.18 -2.22 -9.78
N ILE A 242 1.30 -3.15 -10.17
CA ILE A 242 0.42 -3.02 -11.33
C ILE A 242 -0.93 -3.70 -11.10
N SER A 243 -2.00 -3.09 -11.60
CA SER A 243 -3.33 -3.71 -11.65
C SER A 243 -3.43 -4.61 -12.87
N ASN A 244 -4.09 -5.76 -12.75
CA ASN A 244 -4.34 -6.67 -13.88
C ASN A 244 -5.03 -5.97 -15.06
N HIS A 245 -5.89 -4.97 -14.80
CA HIS A 245 -6.53 -4.16 -15.86
C HIS A 245 -5.57 -3.35 -16.73
N ARG A 246 -4.32 -3.17 -16.28
CA ARG A 246 -3.30 -2.48 -17.07
C ARG A 246 -2.57 -3.42 -18.02
N ILE A 247 -2.73 -4.73 -17.88
CA ILE A 247 -2.12 -5.73 -18.77
C ILE A 247 -3.10 -5.97 -19.90
N THR A 248 -2.71 -5.59 -21.12
CA THR A 248 -3.58 -5.63 -22.30
C THR A 248 -3.30 -6.85 -23.16
N ASN A 249 -2.06 -7.35 -23.17
CA ASN A 249 -1.67 -8.53 -23.92
C ASN A 249 -0.55 -9.30 -23.23
N VAL A 250 -0.55 -10.62 -23.37
CA VAL A 250 0.55 -11.50 -22.95
C VAL A 250 0.78 -12.55 -24.04
N THR A 251 1.95 -12.53 -24.66
CA THR A 251 2.40 -13.52 -25.63
C THR A 251 3.37 -14.51 -24.98
N HIS A 252 3.94 -15.42 -25.76
CA HIS A 252 4.98 -16.33 -25.26
C HIS A 252 6.25 -15.59 -24.80
N GLN A 253 6.58 -14.44 -25.40
CA GLN A 253 7.84 -13.72 -25.14
C GLN A 253 7.63 -12.37 -24.46
N GLU A 254 6.46 -11.75 -24.64
CA GLU A 254 6.26 -10.34 -24.28
C GLU A 254 4.93 -10.10 -23.56
N VAL A 255 4.90 -8.98 -22.85
CA VAL A 255 3.71 -8.43 -22.20
C VAL A 255 3.55 -6.97 -22.60
N THR A 256 2.32 -6.58 -22.91
CA THR A 256 1.97 -5.17 -23.16
C THR A 256 1.17 -4.62 -21.98
N ILE A 257 1.58 -3.45 -21.49
CA ILE A 257 0.90 -2.74 -20.41
C ILE A 257 0.52 -1.31 -20.81
N ASN A 258 -0.66 -0.88 -20.40
CA ASN A 258 -1.08 0.52 -20.47
C ASN A 258 -0.46 1.31 -19.31
N TYR A 259 0.13 2.47 -19.57
CA TYR A 259 0.64 3.39 -18.56
C TYR A 259 0.22 4.83 -18.86
N LYS A 260 0.08 5.65 -17.81
CA LYS A 260 -0.17 7.09 -17.97
C LYS A 260 1.15 7.84 -18.03
N ASP A 261 1.35 8.62 -19.07
CA ASP A 261 2.51 9.48 -19.22
C ASP A 261 2.21 10.88 -18.65
N TYR A 262 2.60 11.11 -17.40
CA TYR A 262 2.37 12.40 -16.74
C TYR A 262 3.16 13.56 -17.36
N ARG A 263 4.21 13.28 -18.14
CA ARG A 263 4.97 14.31 -18.85
C ARG A 263 4.26 14.78 -20.12
N ASP A 264 3.36 13.94 -20.62
CA ASP A 264 2.61 14.16 -21.85
C ASP A 264 1.11 14.18 -21.56
N GLY A 265 0.67 15.20 -20.83
CA GLY A 265 -0.77 15.42 -20.56
C GLY A 265 -1.49 14.34 -19.72
N SER A 266 -0.79 13.36 -19.16
CA SER A 266 -1.38 12.14 -18.57
C SER A 266 -2.08 11.22 -19.59
N GLU A 267 -1.65 11.28 -20.85
CA GLU A 267 -2.12 10.39 -21.91
C GLU A 267 -1.84 8.92 -21.58
N THR A 268 -2.72 8.04 -22.06
CA THR A 268 -2.55 6.59 -21.85
C THR A 268 -1.78 6.01 -23.03
N LYS A 269 -0.57 5.53 -22.76
CA LYS A 269 0.34 4.93 -23.74
C LYS A 269 0.53 3.44 -23.45
N GLN A 270 1.02 2.71 -24.44
CA GLN A 270 1.38 1.30 -24.31
C GLN A 270 2.89 1.13 -24.14
N LEU A 271 3.28 0.14 -23.34
CA LEU A 271 4.65 -0.30 -23.16
C LEU A 271 4.69 -1.82 -23.29
N THR A 272 5.42 -2.32 -24.28
CA THR A 272 5.70 -3.75 -24.45
C THR A 272 7.07 -4.06 -23.85
N LEU A 273 7.14 -5.14 -23.07
CA LEU A 273 8.35 -5.63 -22.41
C LEU A 273 8.48 -7.13 -22.66
N LYS A 274 9.71 -7.64 -22.69
CA LYS A 274 9.94 -9.07 -22.50
C LYS A 274 9.35 -9.55 -21.16
N ASN A 275 8.84 -10.77 -21.13
CA ASN A 275 8.23 -11.36 -19.94
C ASN A 275 9.22 -11.37 -18.75
N GLU A 276 10.49 -11.66 -19.00
CA GLU A 276 11.56 -11.66 -18.00
C GLU A 276 11.82 -10.25 -17.45
N GLU A 277 11.83 -9.23 -18.32
CA GLU A 277 12.03 -7.84 -17.90
C GLU A 277 10.84 -7.34 -17.06
N PHE A 278 9.62 -7.75 -17.40
CA PHE A 278 8.45 -7.48 -16.56
C PHE A 278 8.60 -8.13 -15.19
N ALA A 279 8.97 -9.42 -15.13
CA ALA A 279 9.18 -10.11 -13.87
C ALA A 279 10.29 -9.45 -13.02
N ARG A 280 11.40 -9.04 -13.67
CA ARG A 280 12.49 -8.30 -13.04
C ARG A 280 12.04 -6.96 -12.48
N ARG A 281 11.30 -6.15 -13.25
CA ARG A 281 10.76 -4.87 -12.75
C ARG A 281 9.77 -5.07 -11.62
N PHE A 282 8.87 -6.05 -11.74
CA PHE A 282 7.91 -6.37 -10.69
C PHE A 282 8.62 -6.77 -9.39
N SER A 283 9.71 -7.54 -9.47
CA SER A 283 10.45 -8.03 -8.29
C SER A 283 11.09 -6.89 -7.48
N LEU A 284 11.41 -5.75 -8.11
CA LEU A 284 11.89 -4.53 -7.43
C LEU A 284 10.86 -3.96 -6.45
N HIS A 285 9.59 -4.34 -6.59
CA HIS A 285 8.50 -3.87 -5.74
C HIS A 285 8.08 -4.90 -4.69
N VAL A 286 8.76 -6.05 -4.65
CA VAL A 286 8.65 -6.99 -3.53
C VAL A 286 9.41 -6.42 -2.34
N LEU A 287 8.68 -5.68 -1.49
CA LEU A 287 9.21 -5.15 -0.24
C LEU A 287 9.97 -6.20 0.60
N PRO A 288 11.03 -5.79 1.33
CA PRO A 288 11.76 -6.68 2.21
C PRO A 288 10.87 -7.43 3.20
N LYS A 289 11.30 -8.63 3.59
CA LYS A 289 10.56 -9.49 4.53
C LYS A 289 10.26 -8.72 5.81
N ARG A 290 9.01 -8.81 6.28
CA ARG A 290 8.49 -8.12 7.49
C ARG A 290 8.54 -6.59 7.45
N PHE A 291 8.85 -5.97 6.30
CA PHE A 291 8.89 -4.51 6.21
C PHE A 291 7.47 -3.90 6.32
N VAL A 292 7.30 -3.00 7.28
CA VAL A 292 6.03 -2.30 7.54
C VAL A 292 5.85 -1.18 6.51
N ARG A 293 4.90 -1.37 5.57
CA ARG A 293 4.61 -0.42 4.47
C ARG A 293 3.77 0.78 4.92
N ILE A 294 2.90 0.61 5.92
CA ILE A 294 1.99 1.65 6.40
C ILE A 294 2.36 1.94 7.84
N ARG A 295 2.71 3.19 8.13
CA ARG A 295 3.12 3.63 9.46
C ARG A 295 2.27 4.80 9.91
N HIS A 296 2.03 4.86 11.23
CA HIS A 296 1.22 5.90 11.85
C HIS A 296 2.05 6.67 12.88
N TYR A 297 1.91 7.99 12.90
CA TYR A 297 2.76 8.89 13.67
C TYR A 297 1.96 9.94 14.42
N GLY A 298 2.58 10.46 15.49
CA GLY A 298 2.05 11.57 16.28
C GLY A 298 0.66 11.28 16.83
N ILE A 299 -0.27 12.21 16.64
CA ILE A 299 -1.65 12.05 17.14
C ILE A 299 -2.44 10.92 16.46
N LEU A 300 -1.92 10.37 15.35
CA LEU A 300 -2.51 9.22 14.66
C LEU A 300 -1.78 7.91 14.97
N SER A 301 -0.75 7.92 15.83
CA SER A 301 0.04 6.74 16.19
C SER A 301 -0.78 5.68 16.92
N SER A 302 -0.26 4.44 16.96
CA SER A 302 -0.93 3.34 17.67
C SER A 302 -1.12 3.61 19.17
N SER A 303 -0.21 4.34 19.81
CA SER A 303 -0.35 4.73 21.22
C SER A 303 -1.49 5.74 21.41
N TRP A 304 -1.66 6.68 20.48
CA TRP A 304 -2.78 7.62 20.49
C TRP A 304 -4.12 6.93 20.26
N LYS A 305 -4.18 5.93 19.38
CA LYS A 305 -5.40 5.16 19.12
C LYS A 305 -5.88 4.32 20.30
N ARG A 306 -5.09 4.21 21.39
CA ARG A 306 -5.46 3.53 22.64
C ARG A 306 -6.10 4.50 23.66
N GLY A 307 -7.01 5.36 23.22
CA GLY A 307 -7.81 6.24 24.10
C GLY A 307 -7.64 7.73 23.83
N LYS A 308 -6.42 8.22 23.56
CA LYS A 308 -6.17 9.67 23.38
C LYS A 308 -6.87 10.24 22.14
N LEU A 309 -6.90 9.49 21.05
CA LEU A 309 -7.61 9.90 19.84
C LEU A 309 -9.13 9.90 20.05
N GLN A 310 -9.65 8.95 20.84
CA GLN A 310 -11.05 8.87 21.24
C GLN A 310 -11.46 10.10 22.05
N GLN A 311 -10.68 10.44 23.08
CA GLN A 311 -10.89 11.64 23.90
C GLN A 311 -10.86 12.91 23.04
N LEU A 312 -9.88 13.05 22.16
CA LEU A 312 -9.82 14.18 21.23
C LEU A 312 -11.05 14.25 20.31
N GLN A 313 -11.56 13.11 19.84
CA GLN A 313 -12.76 13.07 19.03
C GLN A 313 -14.02 13.46 19.81
N GLU A 314 -14.10 13.10 21.10
CA GLU A 314 -15.17 13.53 22.01
C GLU A 314 -15.12 15.03 22.26
N GLU A 315 -13.95 15.59 22.56
CA GLU A 315 -13.72 17.04 22.71
C GLU A 315 -14.09 17.84 21.46
N LEU A 316 -13.93 17.23 20.28
CA LEU A 316 -14.27 17.82 19.00
C LEU A 316 -15.69 17.48 18.52
N HIS A 317 -16.51 16.86 19.37
CA HIS A 317 -17.89 16.46 19.10
C HIS A 317 -18.04 15.63 17.80
N VAL A 318 -17.11 14.71 17.55
CA VAL A 318 -17.14 13.84 16.37
C VAL A 318 -18.15 12.72 16.57
N ALA A 319 -19.21 12.74 15.77
CA ALA A 319 -20.13 11.62 15.66
C ALA A 319 -19.44 10.40 15.03
N ARG A 320 -19.18 9.36 15.85
CA ARG A 320 -18.67 8.08 15.38
C ARG A 320 -19.82 7.17 15.01
N ALA A 321 -20.07 7.02 13.71
CA ALA A 321 -20.99 6.00 13.24
C ALA A 321 -20.36 4.61 13.40
N LEU A 322 -21.12 3.65 13.94
CA LEU A 322 -20.82 2.24 13.77
C LEU A 322 -21.03 1.90 12.30
N VAL A 323 -19.93 1.71 11.57
CA VAL A 323 -19.97 1.31 10.17
C VAL A 323 -19.83 -0.20 10.12
N GLU A 324 -20.92 -0.87 9.75
CA GLU A 324 -20.83 -2.29 9.42
C GLU A 324 -19.95 -2.50 8.18
N PRO A 325 -19.05 -3.49 8.19
CA PRO A 325 -18.22 -3.77 7.04
C PRO A 325 -19.08 -4.19 5.84
N LYS A 326 -19.26 -3.28 4.87
CA LYS A 326 -19.83 -3.62 3.56
C LYS A 326 -18.83 -4.42 2.74
N THR A 327 -18.58 -5.67 3.14
CA THR A 327 -17.76 -6.59 2.35
C THR A 327 -18.66 -7.42 1.44
N GLN A 328 -18.26 -7.59 0.19
CA GLN A 328 -18.86 -8.58 -0.72
C GLN A 328 -18.27 -9.98 -0.46
N HIS A 329 -17.57 -10.18 0.66
CA HIS A 329 -16.97 -11.45 1.00
C HIS A 329 -18.09 -12.44 1.33
N ARG A 330 -18.04 -13.64 0.72
CA ARG A 330 -19.10 -14.66 0.80
C ARG A 330 -20.48 -14.22 0.31
N LYS A 331 -20.60 -13.14 -0.46
CA LYS A 331 -21.84 -12.82 -1.16
C LYS A 331 -21.91 -13.53 -2.51
N CYS A 332 -23.07 -14.07 -2.84
CA CYS A 332 -23.29 -14.77 -4.09
C CYS A 332 -23.21 -13.80 -5.28
N TYR A 333 -22.38 -14.11 -6.27
CA TYR A 333 -22.22 -13.26 -7.47
C TYR A 333 -23.44 -13.32 -8.41
N CYS A 334 -24.21 -14.42 -8.36
CA CYS A 334 -25.38 -14.64 -9.19
C CYS A 334 -26.55 -13.74 -8.75
N CYS A 335 -27.03 -13.89 -7.51
CA CYS A 335 -28.19 -13.13 -7.02
C CYS A 335 -27.82 -11.86 -6.25
N LYS A 336 -26.58 -11.70 -5.78
CA LYS A 336 -26.09 -10.56 -4.97
C LYS A 336 -26.78 -10.37 -3.60
N VAL A 337 -27.71 -11.25 -3.24
CA VAL A 337 -28.46 -11.20 -1.96
C VAL A 337 -27.95 -12.28 -1.01
N GLY A 338 -27.98 -13.54 -1.46
CA GLY A 338 -27.62 -14.71 -0.68
C GLY A 338 -26.14 -14.79 -0.32
N ASN A 339 -25.84 -15.58 0.70
CA ASN A 339 -24.50 -15.89 1.16
C ASN A 339 -24.03 -17.23 0.61
N LEU A 340 -22.72 -17.33 0.41
CA LEU A 340 -22.02 -18.55 0.00
C LEU A 340 -21.73 -19.40 1.24
N VAL A 341 -22.33 -20.58 1.28
CA VAL A 341 -22.12 -21.64 2.28
C VAL A 341 -21.19 -22.69 1.68
N THR A 342 -20.06 -22.93 2.33
CA THR A 342 -19.08 -23.92 1.86
C THR A 342 -19.59 -25.34 2.09
N LEU A 343 -19.79 -26.07 1.00
CA LEU A 343 -20.20 -27.48 1.02
C LEU A 343 -19.00 -28.43 1.11
N HIS A 344 -17.89 -28.08 0.44
CA HIS A 344 -16.72 -28.94 0.38
C HIS A 344 -15.42 -28.14 0.25
N VAL A 345 -14.31 -28.66 0.79
CA VAL A 345 -12.97 -28.09 0.67
C VAL A 345 -12.02 -29.18 0.17
N PHE A 346 -11.29 -28.89 -0.91
CA PHE A 346 -10.35 -29.83 -1.54
C PHE A 346 -8.95 -29.23 -1.68
N GLY A 347 -7.94 -30.10 -1.82
CA GLY A 347 -6.53 -29.69 -1.95
C GLY A 347 -6.02 -28.94 -0.72
N GLN A 348 -6.42 -29.39 0.48
CA GLN A 348 -6.13 -28.69 1.73
C GLN A 348 -4.63 -28.45 1.90
N ARG A 349 -4.24 -27.17 1.98
CA ARG A 349 -2.98 -26.76 2.63
C ARG A 349 -3.26 -26.60 4.13
N GLY A 350 -3.61 -27.70 4.78
CA GLY A 350 -3.63 -27.79 6.23
C GLY A 350 -2.20 -27.86 6.77
N PRO A 351 -1.99 -27.61 8.08
CA PRO A 351 -0.73 -28.03 8.70
C PRO A 351 -0.56 -29.55 8.46
N PRO A 352 0.67 -30.08 8.32
CA PRO A 352 0.91 -31.52 8.09
C PRO A 352 0.06 -32.36 9.04
N GLU A 353 -0.46 -33.52 8.61
CA GLU A 353 -1.45 -34.31 9.38
C GLU A 353 -1.08 -34.49 10.86
N LYS A 354 0.22 -34.62 11.16
CA LYS A 354 0.76 -34.68 12.54
C LYS A 354 0.45 -33.47 13.46
N TYR A 355 0.03 -32.34 12.90
CA TYR A 355 -0.36 -31.12 13.62
C TYR A 355 -1.88 -30.91 13.66
N LEU A 356 -2.64 -31.74 12.94
CA LEU A 356 -4.09 -31.80 13.09
C LEU A 356 -4.35 -32.63 14.36
N ILE A 357 -4.43 -31.95 15.51
CA ILE A 357 -5.00 -32.55 16.72
C ILE A 357 -6.39 -33.02 16.30
N GLY A 358 -6.67 -34.32 16.43
CA GLY A 358 -7.88 -34.98 15.94
C GLY A 358 -9.16 -34.46 16.61
N ASN A 359 -9.56 -33.24 16.32
CA ASN A 359 -10.91 -32.76 16.56
C ASN A 359 -11.79 -33.36 15.48
N LYS A 360 -12.13 -34.65 15.65
CA LYS A 360 -13.41 -35.19 15.22
C LYS A 360 -14.48 -34.45 16.05
N LEU A 361 -14.78 -33.20 15.70
CA LEU A 361 -16.06 -32.64 16.09
C LEU A 361 -17.10 -33.53 15.40
N ALA A 362 -17.80 -34.30 16.22
CA ALA A 362 -18.84 -35.20 15.78
C ALA A 362 -19.79 -34.47 14.83
N SER A 363 -20.17 -35.13 13.74
CA SER A 363 -21.29 -34.71 12.92
C SER A 363 -22.50 -34.54 13.83
N VAL A 364 -22.99 -33.31 13.94
CA VAL A 364 -24.30 -33.05 14.54
C VAL A 364 -25.30 -33.53 13.49
N ASN A 365 -26.00 -34.62 13.82
CA ASN A 365 -27.19 -35.06 13.09
C ASN A 365 -28.26 -33.97 13.12
#